data_AF-A0A4Y7PPI9-F1
#
_entry.id   AF-A0A4Y7PPI9-F1
#
_cell.length_a   1.000
_cell.length_b   1.000
_cell.length_c   1.000
_cell.angle_alpha   90.00
_cell.angle_beta   90.00
_cell.angle_gamma   90.00
#
_symmetry.space_group_name_H-M   'P 1'
#
loop_
_entity.id
_entity.type
_entity.pdbx_description
1 polymer ?
#
loop_
_entity_poly.entity_id
_entity_poly.type
_entity_poly.pdbx_seq_one_letter_code
_entity_poly.pdbx_strand_id
1 'polypeptide(L)'
;MNRRMGMESIMGIGGGKISQASQAALDKAEELCRKRKPEQALPYLTKAMEDSNNLDAFIQAAFLLPLPDAVRFLEKVERKGRAALKQSLSADCFEESGRHYGQFWGLIETRPYMRVLQAMVRLYFENKNYAKSADTAVAMLRLCPGDNMGQRDWLGSLLLQSGRISDALFFAQAWLTPDAFGKGIPPPSGGTAFGAPSKEPLSSARENELAEYSDSSVVYTAAFAAFKLWGNCPLACQYLRIGASVNPHIIIKILAKSDPPRSLNMDARSFNGPEVAQDYLWLTQVLWMESDIWAWANDDTIAKRSVLRNCCLSPCGKLESRVMEWKRCAACKEVWYCSGQCQKVDWPVHKPRCLQHKKNKQYMRALSRGAPLPPDFNTPVATADFSGQTAFMKTPTG
;
A
#
# COMPACT_ATOMS: atom_id res chain seq x y z
N MET A 1 -1.33 -3.28 -11.02
CA MET A 1 -2.07 -2.49 -12.04
C MET A 1 -3.33 -3.23 -12.48
N ASN A 2 -4.50 -2.59 -12.48
CA ASN A 2 -5.76 -3.24 -12.89
C ASN A 2 -5.92 -3.19 -14.42
N ARG A 3 -5.77 -4.35 -15.09
CA ARG A 3 -5.88 -4.49 -16.55
C ARG A 3 -7.32 -4.42 -17.07
N ARG A 4 -8.31 -4.47 -16.17
CA ARG A 4 -9.74 -4.51 -16.52
C ARG A 4 -10.37 -3.13 -16.67
N MET A 5 -9.59 -2.07 -16.51
CA MET A 5 -10.04 -0.68 -16.59
C MET A 5 -9.06 0.12 -17.45
N GLY A 6 -9.57 1.06 -18.25
CA GLY A 6 -8.75 1.98 -19.05
C GLY A 6 -8.27 1.40 -20.38
N MET A 7 -7.21 1.98 -20.95
CA MET A 7 -6.82 1.72 -22.35
C MET A 7 -6.53 0.24 -22.68
N GLU A 8 -5.95 -0.52 -21.74
CA GLU A 8 -5.68 -1.96 -21.94
C GLU A 8 -6.95 -2.82 -21.96
N SER A 9 -8.09 -2.36 -21.41
CA SER A 9 -9.36 -3.09 -21.55
C SER A 9 -9.97 -2.93 -22.95
N ILE A 10 -9.61 -1.86 -23.66
CA ILE A 10 -10.09 -1.57 -25.02
C ILE A 10 -9.13 -2.14 -26.06
N MET A 11 -7.82 -1.87 -25.89
CA MET A 11 -6.79 -2.21 -26.87
C MET A 11 -6.12 -3.57 -26.61
N GLY A 12 -6.39 -4.21 -25.47
CA GLY A 12 -5.71 -5.42 -25.04
C GLY A 12 -4.38 -5.14 -24.32
N ILE A 13 -3.86 -6.15 -23.62
CA ILE A 13 -2.59 -6.06 -22.87
C ILE A 13 -1.46 -5.59 -23.79
N GLY A 14 -0.70 -4.59 -23.33
CA GLY A 14 0.42 -4.04 -24.09
C GLY A 14 0.03 -3.40 -25.43
N GLY A 15 -1.23 -3.00 -25.61
CA GLY A 15 -1.75 -2.39 -26.84
C GLY A 15 -2.12 -3.42 -27.91
N GLY A 16 -2.48 -4.64 -27.50
CA GLY A 16 -2.90 -5.71 -28.43
C GLY A 16 -1.74 -6.46 -29.08
N LYS A 17 -0.52 -6.28 -28.55
CA LYS A 17 0.71 -6.95 -29.03
C LYS A 17 0.76 -8.45 -28.71
N ILE A 18 -0.21 -8.97 -27.97
CA ILE A 18 -0.35 -10.39 -27.65
C ILE A 18 -1.51 -11.01 -28.41
N SER A 19 -1.35 -12.26 -28.81
CA SER A 19 -2.39 -13.05 -29.46
C SER A 19 -3.59 -13.28 -28.53
N GLN A 20 -4.80 -13.31 -29.11
CA GLN A 20 -6.03 -13.59 -28.37
C GLN A 20 -5.98 -14.96 -27.66
N ALA A 21 -5.34 -15.96 -28.30
CA ALA A 21 -5.16 -17.28 -27.72
C ALA A 21 -4.28 -17.25 -26.46
N SER A 22 -3.20 -16.45 -26.47
CA SER A 22 -2.33 -16.26 -25.30
C SER A 22 -3.03 -15.49 -24.19
N GLN A 23 -3.77 -14.43 -24.51
CA GLN A 23 -4.59 -13.68 -23.55
C GLN A 23 -5.63 -14.58 -22.86
N ALA A 24 -6.39 -15.37 -23.63
CA ALA A 24 -7.40 -16.28 -23.08
C ALA A 24 -6.78 -17.37 -22.19
N ALA A 25 -5.60 -17.88 -22.54
CA ALA A 25 -4.87 -18.83 -21.71
C ALA A 25 -4.43 -18.19 -20.40
N LEU A 26 -3.91 -16.96 -20.42
CA LEU A 26 -3.54 -16.22 -19.21
C LEU A 26 -4.76 -15.95 -18.31
N ASP A 27 -5.88 -15.51 -18.86
CA ASP A 27 -7.10 -15.24 -18.09
C ASP A 27 -7.61 -16.50 -17.37
N LYS A 28 -7.49 -17.66 -18.03
CA LYS A 28 -7.84 -18.96 -17.44
C LYS A 28 -6.89 -19.35 -16.32
N ALA A 29 -5.59 -19.19 -16.52
CA ALA A 29 -4.57 -19.43 -15.49
C ALA A 29 -4.84 -18.59 -14.23
N GLU A 30 -5.13 -17.30 -14.39
CA GLU A 30 -5.40 -16.40 -13.28
C GLU A 30 -6.72 -16.72 -12.57
N GLU A 31 -7.73 -17.20 -13.30
CA GLU A 31 -8.97 -17.69 -12.70
C GLU A 31 -8.71 -18.88 -11.77
N LEU A 32 -7.86 -19.82 -12.20
CA LEU A 32 -7.47 -20.98 -11.39
C LEU A 32 -6.64 -20.56 -10.17
N CYS A 33 -5.69 -19.62 -10.33
CA CYS A 33 -4.95 -19.04 -9.20
C CYS A 33 -5.89 -18.35 -8.20
N ARG A 34 -6.87 -17.55 -8.66
CA ARG A 34 -7.90 -16.94 -7.79
C ARG A 34 -8.74 -17.97 -7.04
N LYS A 35 -9.00 -19.13 -7.67
CA LYS A 35 -9.66 -20.28 -7.06
C LYS A 35 -8.75 -21.14 -6.17
N ARG A 36 -7.51 -20.67 -5.89
CA ARG A 36 -6.48 -21.36 -5.09
C ARG A 36 -6.08 -22.72 -5.68
N LYS A 37 -6.05 -22.84 -7.00
CA LYS A 37 -5.61 -24.04 -7.74
C LYS A 37 -4.40 -23.72 -8.64
N PRO A 38 -3.26 -23.29 -8.08
CA PRO A 38 -2.10 -22.85 -8.87
C PRO A 38 -1.52 -23.96 -9.76
N GLU A 39 -1.52 -25.22 -9.31
CA GLU A 39 -1.00 -26.35 -10.09
C GLU A 39 -1.78 -26.56 -11.39
N GLN A 40 -3.11 -26.36 -11.36
CA GLN A 40 -3.96 -26.47 -12.54
C GLN A 40 -3.75 -25.31 -13.52
N ALA A 41 -3.14 -24.20 -13.09
CA ALA A 41 -2.84 -23.06 -13.94
C ALA A 41 -1.64 -23.30 -14.86
N LEU A 42 -0.74 -24.24 -14.51
CA LEU A 42 0.53 -24.46 -15.21
C LEU A 42 0.37 -24.72 -16.72
N PRO A 43 -0.51 -25.63 -17.20
CA PRO A 43 -0.67 -25.87 -18.63
C PRO A 43 -1.13 -24.63 -19.41
N TYR A 44 -1.98 -23.81 -18.78
CA TYR A 44 -2.47 -22.57 -19.38
C TYR A 44 -1.39 -21.48 -19.39
N LEU A 45 -0.52 -21.42 -18.38
CA LEU A 45 0.63 -20.53 -18.37
C LEU A 45 1.65 -20.93 -19.43
N THR A 46 1.95 -22.22 -19.58
CA THR A 46 2.83 -22.71 -20.65
C THR A 46 2.30 -22.28 -22.01
N LYS A 47 1.01 -22.48 -22.28
CA LYS A 47 0.37 -22.03 -23.53
C LYS A 47 0.43 -20.51 -23.70
N ALA A 48 0.19 -19.73 -22.64
CA ALA A 48 0.24 -18.28 -22.72
C ALA A 48 1.66 -17.77 -23.03
N MET A 49 2.70 -18.41 -22.48
CA MET A 49 4.11 -18.05 -22.68
C MET A 49 4.68 -18.45 -24.06
N GLU A 50 3.96 -19.25 -24.86
CA GLU A 50 4.30 -19.48 -26.28
C GLU A 50 4.33 -18.14 -27.05
N ASP A 51 3.45 -17.20 -26.68
CA ASP A 51 3.55 -15.83 -27.11
C ASP A 51 4.62 -15.08 -26.30
N SER A 52 5.75 -14.86 -26.97
CA SER A 52 6.93 -14.28 -26.38
C SER A 52 6.73 -12.86 -25.82
N ASN A 53 5.69 -12.15 -26.28
CA ASN A 53 5.34 -10.79 -25.86
C ASN A 53 4.45 -10.75 -24.62
N ASN A 54 3.87 -11.88 -24.19
CA ASN A 54 2.98 -11.93 -23.03
C ASN A 54 3.77 -11.94 -21.71
N LEU A 55 4.43 -10.83 -21.39
CA LEU A 55 5.21 -10.65 -20.15
C LEU A 55 4.39 -10.93 -18.88
N ASP A 56 3.08 -10.66 -18.90
CA ASP A 56 2.17 -10.94 -17.78
C ASP A 56 2.05 -12.44 -17.47
N ALA A 57 2.07 -13.30 -18.49
CA ALA A 57 2.11 -14.76 -18.29
C ALA A 57 3.40 -15.21 -17.61
N PHE A 58 4.54 -14.63 -18.02
CA PHE A 58 5.82 -14.88 -17.37
C PHE A 58 5.82 -14.40 -15.91
N ILE A 59 5.21 -13.25 -15.60
CA ILE A 59 5.04 -12.78 -14.21
C ILE A 59 4.24 -13.80 -13.39
N GLN A 60 3.09 -14.24 -13.90
CA GLN A 60 2.24 -15.18 -13.19
C GLN A 60 2.94 -16.53 -12.96
N ALA A 61 3.73 -17.02 -13.93
CA ALA A 61 4.55 -18.21 -13.79
C ALA A 61 5.66 -18.03 -12.74
N ALA A 62 6.31 -16.86 -12.68
CA ALA A 62 7.35 -16.58 -11.70
C ALA A 62 6.85 -16.75 -10.26
N PHE A 63 5.64 -16.29 -9.96
CA PHE A 63 5.04 -16.44 -8.63
C PHE A 63 4.63 -17.88 -8.25
N LEU A 64 4.72 -18.83 -9.19
CA LEU A 64 4.54 -20.25 -8.91
C LEU A 64 5.87 -20.99 -8.70
N LEU A 65 7.00 -20.34 -8.97
CA LEU A 65 8.33 -20.92 -8.77
C LEU A 65 8.82 -20.66 -7.34
N PRO A 66 9.62 -21.57 -6.76
CA PRO A 66 10.29 -21.32 -5.49
C PRO A 66 11.34 -20.20 -5.65
N LEU A 67 11.65 -19.52 -4.55
CA LEU A 67 12.84 -18.67 -4.46
C LEU A 67 14.09 -19.56 -4.31
N PRO A 68 15.24 -19.22 -4.95
CA PRO A 68 15.50 -18.02 -5.74
C PRO A 68 15.25 -18.16 -7.26
N ASP A 69 14.61 -19.25 -7.70
CA ASP A 69 14.40 -19.55 -9.12
C ASP A 69 13.45 -18.54 -9.78
N ALA A 70 12.41 -18.12 -9.06
CA ALA A 70 11.49 -17.06 -9.48
C ALA A 70 12.22 -15.75 -9.83
N VAL A 71 13.24 -15.37 -9.04
CA VAL A 71 14.06 -14.17 -9.26
C VAL A 71 14.88 -14.31 -10.55
N ARG A 72 15.62 -15.42 -10.70
CA ARG A 72 16.44 -15.67 -11.90
C ARG A 72 15.59 -15.76 -13.16
N PHE A 73 14.37 -16.26 -13.04
CA PHE A 73 13.40 -16.31 -14.12
C PHE A 73 12.97 -14.90 -14.55
N LEU A 74 12.54 -14.04 -13.62
CA LEU A 74 12.15 -12.66 -13.97
C LEU A 74 13.31 -11.80 -14.47
N GLU A 75 14.54 -11.99 -13.98
CA GLU A 75 15.72 -11.28 -14.52
C GLU A 75 15.98 -11.62 -16.01
N LYS A 76 15.58 -12.81 -16.48
CA LYS A 76 15.63 -13.14 -17.93
C LYS A 76 14.48 -12.47 -18.69
N VAL A 77 13.29 -12.47 -18.11
CA VAL A 77 12.08 -11.85 -18.68
C VAL A 77 12.25 -10.34 -18.82
N GLU A 78 12.82 -9.68 -17.81
CA GLU A 78 13.14 -8.25 -17.82
C GLU A 78 14.10 -7.90 -18.96
N ARG A 79 15.20 -8.63 -19.11
CA ARG A 79 16.18 -8.38 -20.20
C ARG A 79 15.53 -8.49 -21.58
N LYS A 80 14.67 -9.48 -21.76
CA LYS A 80 13.91 -9.67 -23.00
C LYS A 80 12.93 -8.51 -23.24
N GLY A 81 12.14 -8.15 -22.24
CA GLY A 81 11.19 -7.03 -22.33
C GLY A 81 11.89 -5.69 -22.59
N ARG A 82 13.03 -5.45 -21.94
CA ARG A 82 13.89 -4.29 -22.16
C ARG A 82 14.40 -4.23 -23.60
N ALA A 83 14.93 -5.33 -24.12
CA ALA A 83 15.42 -5.41 -25.50
C ALA A 83 14.29 -5.14 -26.51
N ALA A 84 13.10 -5.72 -26.30
CA ALA A 84 11.94 -5.49 -27.14
C ALA A 84 11.51 -4.01 -27.14
N LEU A 85 11.50 -3.34 -25.98
CA LEU A 85 11.16 -1.92 -25.89
C LEU A 85 12.21 -1.01 -26.56
N LYS A 86 13.50 -1.34 -26.45
CA LYS A 86 14.56 -0.62 -27.17
C LYS A 86 14.40 -0.71 -28.68
N GLN A 87 13.93 -1.85 -29.18
CA GLN A 87 13.64 -2.04 -30.61
C GLN A 87 12.36 -1.33 -31.04
N SER A 88 11.29 -1.38 -30.23
CA SER A 88 9.98 -0.87 -30.63
C SER A 88 9.76 0.63 -30.40
N LEU A 89 10.46 1.23 -29.43
CA LEU A 89 10.33 2.65 -29.10
C LEU A 89 11.52 3.46 -29.59
N SER A 90 12.67 3.26 -28.95
CA SER A 90 13.95 3.87 -29.32
C SER A 90 15.07 3.22 -28.50
N ALA A 91 16.31 3.20 -29.01
CA ALA A 91 17.44 2.56 -28.31
C ALA A 91 17.75 3.23 -26.96
N ASP A 92 17.44 4.52 -26.85
CA ASP A 92 17.64 5.41 -25.70
C ASP A 92 16.39 5.54 -24.80
N CYS A 93 15.32 4.74 -25.01
CA CYS A 93 14.05 4.93 -24.30
C CYS A 93 14.11 4.78 -22.77
N PHE A 94 15.22 4.24 -22.25
CA PHE A 94 15.49 4.10 -20.82
C PHE A 94 16.48 5.13 -20.27
N GLU A 95 17.07 5.96 -21.14
CA GLU A 95 18.09 6.94 -20.77
C GLU A 95 17.43 8.29 -20.51
N GLU A 96 17.92 9.06 -19.53
CA GLU A 96 17.31 10.34 -19.12
C GLU A 96 17.22 11.38 -20.27
N SER A 97 18.16 11.33 -21.22
CA SER A 97 18.15 12.16 -22.42
C SER A 97 17.12 11.73 -23.48
N GLY A 98 16.56 10.53 -23.36
CA GLY A 98 15.68 9.94 -24.35
C GLY A 98 14.25 10.46 -24.24
N ARG A 99 13.60 10.71 -25.39
CA ARG A 99 12.24 11.30 -25.46
C ARG A 99 11.12 10.51 -24.74
N HIS A 100 11.34 9.22 -24.47
CA HIS A 100 10.36 8.34 -23.82
C HIS A 100 10.60 8.20 -22.32
N TYR A 101 11.74 8.68 -21.82
CA TYR A 101 12.09 8.60 -20.40
C TYR A 101 11.10 9.41 -19.57
N GLY A 102 10.66 8.82 -18.45
CA GLY A 102 9.61 9.39 -17.61
C GLY A 102 8.19 9.31 -18.18
N GLN A 103 7.99 8.81 -19.40
CA GLN A 103 6.69 8.78 -20.09
C GLN A 103 6.03 7.39 -20.12
N PHE A 104 6.58 6.39 -19.43
CA PHE A 104 6.17 4.99 -19.59
C PHE A 104 4.68 4.78 -19.26
N TRP A 105 4.11 5.51 -18.30
CA TRP A 105 2.68 5.38 -18.01
C TRP A 105 1.76 5.67 -19.21
N GLY A 106 2.11 6.68 -20.00
CA GLY A 106 1.37 7.10 -21.19
C GLY A 106 1.53 6.14 -22.38
N LEU A 107 2.59 5.32 -22.37
CA LEU A 107 2.92 4.38 -23.45
C LEU A 107 2.44 2.98 -23.10
N ILE A 108 1.33 2.56 -23.71
CA ILE A 108 0.64 1.31 -23.38
C ILE A 108 1.58 0.11 -23.53
N GLU A 109 2.44 0.13 -24.55
CA GLU A 109 3.39 -0.92 -24.88
C GLU A 109 4.42 -1.17 -23.77
N THR A 110 4.69 -0.17 -22.92
CA THR A 110 5.65 -0.29 -21.81
C THR A 110 5.03 -0.89 -20.54
N ARG A 111 3.70 -0.93 -20.43
CA ARG A 111 3.00 -1.36 -19.21
C ARG A 111 3.29 -2.80 -18.81
N PRO A 112 3.34 -3.80 -19.72
CA PRO A 112 3.74 -5.14 -19.36
C PRO A 112 5.15 -5.21 -18.77
N TYR A 113 6.09 -4.44 -19.33
CA TYR A 113 7.45 -4.36 -18.81
C TYR A 113 7.50 -3.69 -17.42
N MET A 114 6.76 -2.61 -17.21
CA MET A 114 6.66 -1.98 -15.89
C MET A 114 6.05 -2.93 -14.83
N ARG A 115 5.13 -3.82 -15.23
CA ARG A 115 4.62 -4.89 -14.35
C ARG A 115 5.68 -5.95 -14.05
N VAL A 116 6.59 -6.25 -14.98
CA VAL A 116 7.74 -7.13 -14.70
C VAL A 116 8.62 -6.51 -13.61
N LEU A 117 8.94 -5.22 -13.72
CA LEU A 117 9.71 -4.51 -12.68
C LEU A 117 8.98 -4.54 -11.33
N GLN A 118 7.67 -4.28 -11.30
CA GLN A 118 6.86 -4.35 -10.08
C GLN A 118 6.91 -5.74 -9.43
N ALA A 119 6.84 -6.81 -10.23
CA ALA A 119 6.98 -8.17 -9.74
C ALA A 119 8.38 -8.48 -9.22
N MET A 120 9.42 -7.95 -9.88
CA MET A 120 10.81 -8.05 -9.42
C MET A 120 11.03 -7.34 -8.08
N VAL A 121 10.49 -6.14 -7.88
CA VAL A 121 10.53 -5.45 -6.57
C VAL A 121 10.04 -6.39 -5.47
N ARG A 122 8.86 -6.99 -5.65
CA ARG A 122 8.29 -7.92 -4.68
C ARG A 122 9.17 -9.16 -4.45
N LEU A 123 9.61 -9.83 -5.52
CA LEU A 123 10.39 -11.07 -5.40
C LEU A 123 11.80 -10.82 -4.84
N TYR A 124 12.44 -9.70 -5.17
CA TYR A 124 13.70 -9.31 -4.55
C TYR A 124 13.53 -9.07 -3.05
N PHE A 125 12.46 -8.38 -2.64
CA PHE A 125 12.17 -8.16 -1.23
C PHE A 125 11.95 -9.48 -0.48
N GLU A 126 11.09 -10.37 -1.00
CA GLU A 126 10.81 -11.69 -0.40
C GLU A 126 12.09 -12.56 -0.34
N ASN A 127 12.98 -12.41 -1.33
CA ASN A 127 14.31 -13.05 -1.35
C ASN A 127 15.37 -12.29 -0.52
N LYS A 128 14.98 -11.30 0.29
CA LYS A 128 15.85 -10.47 1.14
C LYS A 128 16.95 -9.71 0.40
N ASN A 129 16.81 -9.51 -0.91
CA ASN A 129 17.69 -8.67 -1.71
C ASN A 129 17.15 -7.24 -1.75
N TYR A 130 17.23 -6.55 -0.60
CA TYR A 130 16.65 -5.23 -0.42
C TYR A 130 17.28 -4.17 -1.33
N ALA A 131 18.58 -4.28 -1.61
CA ALA A 131 19.28 -3.37 -2.53
C ALA A 131 18.68 -3.44 -3.95
N LYS A 132 18.62 -4.64 -4.56
CA LYS A 132 18.00 -4.81 -5.89
C LYS A 132 16.53 -4.42 -5.89
N SER A 133 15.81 -4.71 -4.81
CA SER A 133 14.41 -4.28 -4.65
C SER A 133 14.28 -2.76 -4.71
N ALA A 134 15.10 -2.03 -3.94
CA ALA A 134 15.11 -0.58 -3.91
C ALA A 134 15.52 0.01 -5.27
N ASP A 135 16.58 -0.49 -5.88
CA ASP A 135 17.07 0.00 -7.19
C ASP A 135 16.04 -0.22 -8.30
N THR A 136 15.31 -1.34 -8.26
CA THR A 136 14.22 -1.61 -9.21
C THR A 136 13.06 -0.63 -9.01
N ALA A 137 12.66 -0.35 -7.77
CA ALA A 137 11.61 0.62 -7.47
C ALA A 137 12.03 2.06 -7.84
N VAL A 138 13.30 2.42 -7.65
CA VAL A 138 13.88 3.68 -8.13
C VAL A 138 13.79 3.79 -9.64
N ALA A 139 14.20 2.75 -10.36
CA ALA A 139 14.11 2.72 -11.83
C ALA A 139 12.65 2.88 -12.30
N MET A 140 11.69 2.23 -11.62
CA MET A 140 10.28 2.41 -11.94
C MET A 140 9.81 3.86 -11.78
N LEU A 141 10.17 4.53 -10.68
CA LEU A 141 9.80 5.94 -10.45
C LEU A 141 10.50 6.90 -11.40
N ARG A 142 11.68 6.56 -11.92
CA ARG A 142 12.35 7.32 -12.97
C ARG A 142 11.65 7.19 -14.32
N LEU A 143 11.19 6.00 -14.67
CA LEU A 143 10.45 5.73 -15.90
C LEU A 143 8.99 6.21 -15.82
N CYS A 144 8.42 6.29 -14.62
CA CYS A 144 7.08 6.77 -14.32
C CYS A 144 7.08 7.67 -13.06
N PRO A 145 7.51 8.94 -13.18
CA PRO A 145 7.60 9.88 -12.06
C PRO A 145 6.28 10.16 -11.38
N GLY A 146 5.17 10.07 -12.12
CA GLY A 146 3.80 10.22 -11.60
C GLY A 146 3.34 9.15 -10.61
N ASP A 147 4.18 8.14 -10.34
CA ASP A 147 3.89 7.03 -9.46
C ASP A 147 2.53 6.35 -9.73
N ASN A 148 2.16 6.23 -11.00
CA ASN A 148 0.87 5.64 -11.40
C ASN A 148 0.76 4.15 -11.02
N MET A 149 1.85 3.54 -10.55
CA MET A 149 1.93 2.16 -10.10
C MET A 149 2.02 1.98 -8.58
N GLY A 150 1.97 3.08 -7.80
CA GLY A 150 2.00 3.04 -6.33
C GLY A 150 3.30 2.48 -5.76
N GLN A 151 4.43 2.74 -6.41
CA GLN A 151 5.76 2.42 -5.89
C GLN A 151 6.21 3.34 -4.76
N ARG A 152 5.62 4.55 -4.62
CA ARG A 152 5.95 5.45 -3.51
C ARG A 152 5.72 4.79 -2.16
N ASP A 153 4.63 4.03 -2.03
CA ASP A 153 4.24 3.36 -0.79
C ASP A 153 5.28 2.32 -0.32
N TRP A 154 6.11 1.83 -1.24
CA TRP A 154 7.13 0.82 -0.97
C TRP A 154 8.53 1.43 -0.87
N LEU A 155 8.91 2.36 -1.76
CA LEU A 155 10.31 2.76 -1.94
C LEU A 155 10.96 3.23 -0.63
N GLY A 156 10.26 4.03 0.18
CA GLY A 156 10.77 4.47 1.48
C GLY A 156 11.21 3.30 2.36
N SER A 157 10.35 2.29 2.50
CA SER A 157 10.61 1.06 3.23
C SER A 157 11.79 0.26 2.65
N LEU A 158 11.90 0.20 1.32
CA LEU A 158 12.98 -0.51 0.63
C LEU A 158 14.34 0.18 0.82
N LEU A 159 14.37 1.51 0.80
CA LEU A 159 15.58 2.30 1.07
C LEU A 159 16.05 2.09 2.52
N LEU A 160 15.12 2.07 3.49
CA LEU A 160 15.43 1.76 4.88
C LEU A 160 16.02 0.35 5.03
N GLN A 161 15.38 -0.67 4.45
CA GLN A 161 15.84 -2.07 4.51
C GLN A 161 17.19 -2.30 3.81
N SER A 162 17.53 -1.48 2.81
CA SER A 162 18.83 -1.52 2.13
C SER A 162 19.90 -0.65 2.78
N GLY A 163 19.61 0.00 3.92
CA GLY A 163 20.55 0.87 4.63
C GLY A 163 20.76 2.24 4.00
N ARG A 164 20.00 2.61 2.96
CA ARG A 164 20.06 3.90 2.27
C ARG A 164 19.25 4.96 3.03
N ILE A 165 19.62 5.19 4.30
CA ILE A 165 18.83 6.01 5.23
C ILE A 165 18.70 7.47 4.78
N SER A 166 19.79 8.08 4.29
CA SER A 166 19.77 9.45 3.76
C SER A 166 18.82 9.59 2.57
N ASP A 167 18.86 8.63 1.65
CA ASP A 167 17.98 8.60 0.47
C ASP A 167 16.52 8.41 0.87
N ALA A 168 16.24 7.57 1.88
CA ALA A 168 14.90 7.37 2.40
C ALA A 168 14.30 8.67 2.96
N LEU A 169 15.10 9.44 3.72
CA LEU A 169 14.65 10.72 4.25
C LEU A 169 14.45 11.75 3.14
N PHE A 170 15.40 11.87 2.21
CA PHE A 170 15.28 12.79 1.08
C PHE A 170 14.04 12.49 0.24
N PHE A 171 13.83 11.21 -0.09
CA PHE A 171 12.67 10.74 -0.83
C PHE A 171 11.37 11.10 -0.11
N ALA A 172 11.30 10.84 1.20
CA ALA A 172 10.11 11.15 1.97
C ALA A 172 9.84 12.65 2.03
N GLN A 173 10.87 13.47 2.23
CA GLN A 173 10.75 14.92 2.23
C GLN A 173 10.28 15.47 0.87
N ALA A 174 10.78 14.94 -0.24
CA ALA A 174 10.38 15.35 -1.58
C ALA A 174 8.87 15.15 -1.80
N TRP A 175 8.31 14.02 -1.35
CA TRP A 175 6.89 13.73 -1.45
C TRP A 175 6.03 14.46 -0.40
N LEU A 176 6.64 14.96 0.68
CA LEU A 176 5.98 15.78 1.71
C LEU A 176 6.14 17.28 1.44
N THR A 177 6.52 17.71 0.24
CA THR A 177 6.50 19.12 -0.16
C THR A 177 5.08 19.58 -0.49
N PRO A 178 4.73 20.88 -0.35
CA PRO A 178 3.41 21.40 -0.72
C PRO A 178 3.03 21.15 -2.19
N ASP A 179 3.99 21.13 -3.12
CA ASP A 179 3.70 20.85 -4.52
C ASP A 179 3.37 19.37 -4.77
N ALA A 180 4.16 18.46 -4.20
CA ALA A 180 3.92 17.02 -4.38
C ALA A 180 2.68 16.55 -3.63
N PHE A 181 2.59 16.89 -2.36
CA PHE A 181 1.47 16.46 -1.52
C PHE A 181 0.21 17.30 -1.77
N GLY A 182 0.32 18.63 -1.84
CA GLY A 182 -0.83 19.52 -1.92
C GLY A 182 -1.41 19.67 -3.34
N LYS A 183 -0.57 19.67 -4.38
CA LYS A 183 -1.01 19.85 -5.77
C LYS A 183 -0.93 18.56 -6.61
N GLY A 184 -0.39 17.47 -6.05
CA GLY A 184 -0.18 16.23 -6.77
C GLY A 184 0.88 16.31 -7.86
N ILE A 185 1.77 17.31 -7.82
CA ILE A 185 2.84 17.50 -8.80
C ILE A 185 4.01 16.60 -8.41
N PRO A 186 4.31 15.52 -9.15
CA PRO A 186 5.32 14.58 -8.72
C PRO A 186 6.70 15.25 -8.60
N PRO A 187 7.49 14.94 -7.56
CA PRO A 187 8.83 15.48 -7.44
C PRO A 187 9.71 15.04 -8.62
N PRO A 188 10.81 15.77 -8.91
CA PRO A 188 11.77 15.38 -9.95
C PRO A 188 12.19 13.91 -9.84
N SER A 189 12.14 13.19 -10.96
CA SER A 189 12.45 11.76 -11.03
C SER A 189 11.66 10.90 -10.03
N GLY A 190 10.40 11.28 -9.73
CA GLY A 190 9.55 10.60 -8.75
C GLY A 190 10.10 10.67 -7.32
N GLY A 191 10.90 11.69 -6.99
CA GLY A 191 11.58 11.83 -5.70
C GLY A 191 12.91 11.09 -5.61
N THR A 192 13.42 10.53 -6.71
CA THR A 192 14.62 9.67 -6.72
C THR A 192 15.87 10.34 -7.31
N ALA A 193 15.84 11.66 -7.47
CA ALA A 193 17.04 12.44 -7.79
C ALA A 193 18.11 12.29 -6.69
N PHE A 194 17.66 12.06 -5.45
CA PHE A 194 18.46 11.94 -4.23
C PHE A 194 19.36 13.17 -3.96
N GLY A 195 19.63 13.40 -2.69
CA GLY A 195 20.38 14.57 -2.24
C GLY A 195 20.48 14.60 -0.74
N ALA A 196 21.03 15.69 -0.20
CA ALA A 196 21.08 15.90 1.24
C ALA A 196 19.66 16.17 1.77
N PRO A 197 19.13 15.38 2.71
CA PRO A 197 17.88 15.69 3.36
C PRO A 197 18.03 16.89 4.30
N SER A 198 16.94 17.61 4.53
CA SER A 198 16.90 18.73 5.48
C SER A 198 16.74 18.23 6.92
N LYS A 199 17.50 18.81 7.85
CA LYS A 199 17.35 18.60 9.30
C LYS A 199 16.44 19.66 9.95
N GLU A 200 15.99 20.64 9.19
CA GLU A 200 15.20 21.76 9.70
C GLU A 200 13.85 21.28 10.25
N PRO A 201 13.50 21.61 11.50
CA PRO A 201 12.17 21.32 12.04
C PRO A 201 11.07 21.95 11.20
N LEU A 202 9.92 21.28 11.12
CA LEU A 202 8.74 21.82 10.45
C LEU A 202 8.18 23.00 11.25
N SER A 203 7.64 24.00 10.56
CA SER A 203 6.80 25.00 11.21
C SER A 203 5.52 24.36 11.77
N SER A 204 4.94 24.93 12.82
CA SER A 204 3.71 24.39 13.42
C SER A 204 2.55 24.32 12.41
N ALA A 205 2.47 25.28 11.49
CA ALA A 205 1.48 25.26 10.42
C ALA A 205 1.67 24.06 9.49
N ARG A 206 2.92 23.76 9.11
CA ARG A 206 3.22 22.62 8.23
C ARG A 206 3.01 21.28 8.93
N GLU A 207 3.36 21.19 10.21
CA GLU A 207 3.12 19.98 11.01
C GLU A 207 1.62 19.66 11.10
N ASN A 208 0.78 20.67 11.36
CA ASN A 208 -0.68 20.51 11.42
C ASN A 208 -1.26 20.09 10.06
N GLU A 209 -0.85 20.74 8.97
CA GLU A 209 -1.32 20.40 7.62
C GLU A 209 -1.02 18.93 7.27
N LEU A 210 0.19 18.47 7.56
CA LEU A 210 0.57 17.08 7.32
C LEU A 210 -0.16 16.11 8.26
N ALA A 211 -0.48 16.52 9.50
CA ALA A 211 -1.19 15.70 10.47
C ALA A 211 -2.68 15.52 10.15
N GLU A 212 -3.28 16.43 9.37
CA GLU A 212 -4.65 16.31 8.87
C GLU A 212 -4.74 15.33 7.70
N TYR A 213 -3.81 15.42 6.76
CA TYR A 213 -3.78 14.56 5.58
C TYR A 213 -2.33 14.42 5.13
N SER A 214 -1.82 13.20 5.02
CA SER A 214 -0.52 12.88 4.39
C SER A 214 -0.40 11.38 4.21
N ASP A 215 0.50 10.92 3.34
CA ASP A 215 0.72 9.49 3.12
C ASP A 215 1.47 8.88 4.30
N SER A 216 0.82 7.97 5.02
CA SER A 216 1.39 7.36 6.22
C SER A 216 2.71 6.61 5.96
N SER A 217 2.82 5.92 4.82
CA SER A 217 4.05 5.17 4.49
C SER A 217 5.26 6.10 4.33
N VAL A 218 5.02 7.28 3.75
CA VAL A 218 6.03 8.33 3.53
C VAL A 218 6.41 8.99 4.85
N VAL A 219 5.42 9.36 5.67
CA VAL A 219 5.67 10.02 6.96
C VAL A 219 6.41 9.12 7.95
N TYR A 220 6.01 7.86 8.09
CA TYR A 220 6.74 6.93 8.96
C TYR A 220 8.15 6.63 8.44
N THR A 221 8.35 6.63 7.10
CA THR A 221 9.70 6.58 6.52
C THR A 221 10.53 7.79 6.95
N ALA A 222 9.98 9.01 6.88
CA ALA A 222 10.66 10.23 7.30
C ALA A 222 11.02 10.20 8.79
N ALA A 223 10.07 9.77 9.65
CA ALA A 223 10.29 9.65 11.09
C ALA A 223 11.46 8.69 11.41
N PHE A 224 11.41 7.49 10.85
CA PHE A 224 12.44 6.47 11.05
C PHE A 224 13.80 6.95 10.54
N ALA A 225 13.85 7.48 9.32
CA ALA A 225 15.10 7.90 8.69
C ALA A 225 15.75 9.09 9.41
N ALA A 226 14.95 10.09 9.81
CA ALA A 226 15.43 11.24 10.59
C ALA A 226 16.00 10.80 11.94
N PHE A 227 15.34 9.85 12.63
CA PHE A 227 15.87 9.30 13.87
C PHE A 227 17.18 8.54 13.66
N LYS A 228 17.28 7.70 12.61
CA LYS A 228 18.53 6.97 12.34
C LYS A 228 19.69 7.87 11.94
N LEU A 229 19.43 9.00 11.29
CA LEU A 229 20.48 9.96 10.91
C LEU A 229 20.90 10.85 12.08
N TRP A 230 19.94 11.30 12.89
CA TRP A 230 20.16 12.43 13.81
C TRP A 230 19.66 12.19 15.24
N GLY A 231 19.23 10.98 15.58
CA GLY A 231 18.69 10.61 16.89
C GLY A 231 17.35 11.27 17.19
N ASN A 232 17.04 11.38 18.48
CA ASN A 232 15.83 12.03 18.99
C ASN A 232 15.89 13.56 18.79
N CYS A 233 15.66 14.01 17.56
CA CYS A 233 15.63 15.41 17.18
C CYS A 233 14.19 15.90 16.95
N PRO A 234 13.92 17.23 17.01
CA PRO A 234 12.58 17.77 16.84
C PRO A 234 11.88 17.28 15.57
N LEU A 235 12.58 17.28 14.44
CA LEU A 235 12.03 16.84 13.15
C LEU A 235 11.59 15.37 13.15
N ALA A 236 12.38 14.47 13.73
CA ALA A 236 12.02 13.06 13.83
C ALA A 236 10.74 12.86 14.66
N CYS A 237 10.62 13.58 15.78
CA CYS A 237 9.44 13.55 16.63
C CYS A 237 8.20 14.14 15.95
N GLN A 238 8.35 15.22 15.19
CA GLN A 238 7.26 15.80 14.41
C GLN A 238 6.71 14.78 13.39
N TYR A 239 7.58 14.13 12.61
CA TYR A 239 7.13 13.08 11.69
C TYR A 239 6.49 11.89 12.40
N LEU A 240 7.03 11.46 13.55
CA LEU A 240 6.42 10.37 14.33
C LEU A 240 4.98 10.73 14.78
N ARG A 241 4.78 11.95 15.26
CA ARG A 241 3.47 12.46 15.72
C ARG A 241 2.49 12.61 14.56
N ILE A 242 2.94 13.15 13.42
CA ILE A 242 2.15 13.21 12.19
C ILE A 242 1.73 11.79 11.80
N GLY A 243 2.67 10.83 11.76
CA GLY A 243 2.39 9.42 11.45
C GLY A 243 1.34 8.80 12.37
N ALA A 244 1.46 9.07 13.68
CA ALA A 244 0.50 8.61 14.68
C ALA A 244 -0.90 9.22 14.48
N SER A 245 -0.99 10.47 14.00
CA SER A 245 -2.25 11.14 13.65
C SER A 245 -2.90 10.50 12.42
N VAL A 246 -2.14 10.42 11.31
CA VAL A 246 -2.72 10.03 10.01
C VAL A 246 -2.98 8.53 9.89
N ASN A 247 -2.15 7.69 10.52
CA ASN A 247 -2.37 6.25 10.57
C ASN A 247 -1.91 5.66 11.91
N PRO A 248 -2.79 5.66 12.93
CA PRO A 248 -2.46 5.15 14.25
C PRO A 248 -2.24 3.63 14.27
N HIS A 249 -2.72 2.88 13.26
CA HIS A 249 -2.60 1.42 13.24
C HIS A 249 -1.14 0.94 13.21
N ILE A 250 -0.25 1.70 12.58
CA ILE A 250 1.19 1.39 12.47
C ILE A 250 1.83 1.49 13.85
N ILE A 251 1.81 2.68 14.46
CA ILE A 251 2.44 2.92 15.75
C ILE A 251 1.81 2.09 16.86
N ILE A 252 0.49 1.83 16.81
CA ILE A 252 -0.17 0.95 17.79
C ILE A 252 0.45 -0.44 17.81
N LYS A 253 0.68 -1.04 16.64
CA LYS A 253 1.26 -2.39 16.52
C LYS A 253 2.74 -2.42 16.92
N ILE A 254 3.49 -1.37 16.59
CA ILE A 254 4.90 -1.18 16.99
C ILE A 254 5.00 -1.10 18.52
N LEU A 255 4.28 -0.17 19.15
CA LEU A 255 4.36 0.05 20.60
C LEU A 255 3.86 -1.15 21.40
N ALA A 256 2.87 -1.87 20.88
CA ALA A 256 2.40 -3.11 21.49
C ALA A 256 3.31 -4.33 21.26
N LYS A 257 4.41 -4.18 20.49
CA LYS A 257 5.30 -5.28 20.07
C LYS A 257 4.52 -6.47 19.50
N SER A 258 3.55 -6.18 18.63
CA SER A 258 2.77 -7.22 17.96
C SER A 258 3.65 -8.07 17.05
N ASP A 259 3.21 -9.30 16.72
CA ASP A 259 3.87 -10.08 15.68
C ASP A 259 3.82 -9.36 14.32
N PRO A 260 4.88 -9.44 13.50
CA PRO A 260 4.87 -8.88 12.16
C PRO A 260 3.85 -9.58 11.27
N PRO A 261 3.20 -8.86 10.33
CA PRO A 261 2.35 -9.48 9.32
C PRO A 261 3.09 -10.57 8.57
N ARG A 262 2.42 -11.69 8.29
CA ARG A 262 3.01 -12.80 7.51
C ARG A 262 2.91 -12.60 6.01
N SER A 263 2.00 -11.73 5.57
CA SER A 263 1.74 -11.43 4.17
C SER A 263 1.24 -10.01 3.99
N LEU A 264 1.34 -9.52 2.76
CA LEU A 264 0.63 -8.33 2.30
C LEU A 264 -0.88 -8.47 2.48
N ASN A 265 -1.56 -7.33 2.53
CA ASN A 265 -3.00 -7.26 2.57
C ASN A 265 -3.61 -7.57 1.19
N MET A 266 -4.67 -8.39 1.20
CA MET A 266 -5.40 -8.80 -0.01
C MET A 266 -6.72 -8.04 -0.21
N ASP A 267 -7.17 -7.29 0.79
CA ASP A 267 -8.38 -6.49 0.74
C ASP A 267 -8.14 -5.15 0.00
N ALA A 268 -9.23 -4.49 -0.39
CA ALA A 268 -9.17 -3.15 -0.98
C ALA A 268 -8.57 -2.17 0.06
N ARG A 269 -7.58 -1.39 -0.36
CA ARG A 269 -6.89 -0.43 0.51
C ARG A 269 -7.75 0.83 0.66
N SER A 270 -7.97 1.28 1.89
CA SER A 270 -8.38 2.66 2.15
C SER A 270 -7.16 3.52 2.43
N PHE A 271 -7.20 4.79 2.04
CA PHE A 271 -6.11 5.74 2.33
C PHE A 271 -5.84 5.77 3.84
N ASN A 272 -4.58 5.56 4.23
CA ASN A 272 -4.15 5.42 5.63
C ASN A 272 -4.94 4.41 6.49
N GLY A 273 -5.53 3.41 5.84
CA GLY A 273 -6.27 2.34 6.51
C GLY A 273 -5.40 1.31 7.21
N PRO A 274 -6.04 0.35 7.91
CA PRO A 274 -5.35 -0.81 8.47
C PRO A 274 -4.70 -1.69 7.40
N GLU A 275 -5.21 -1.69 6.17
CA GLU A 275 -4.66 -2.41 5.01
C GLU A 275 -3.28 -1.85 4.61
N VAL A 276 -3.17 -0.51 4.52
CA VAL A 276 -1.90 0.19 4.25
C VAL A 276 -0.94 -0.01 5.40
N ALA A 277 -1.43 0.06 6.65
CA ALA A 277 -0.62 -0.22 7.83
C ALA A 277 -0.03 -1.64 7.82
N GLN A 278 -0.82 -2.64 7.41
CA GLN A 278 -0.33 -4.01 7.29
C GLN A 278 0.79 -4.13 6.25
N ASP A 279 0.63 -3.52 5.08
CA ASP A 279 1.66 -3.55 4.03
C ASP A 279 2.95 -2.86 4.49
N TYR A 280 2.85 -1.67 5.10
CA TYR A 280 4.00 -0.95 5.64
C TYR A 280 4.73 -1.76 6.73
N LEU A 281 3.99 -2.36 7.66
CA LEU A 281 4.55 -3.18 8.74
C LEU A 281 5.16 -4.48 8.22
N TRP A 282 4.56 -5.10 7.20
CA TRP A 282 5.16 -6.25 6.54
C TRP A 282 6.55 -5.92 5.98
N LEU A 283 6.72 -4.70 5.47
CA LEU A 283 8.01 -4.22 4.95
C LEU A 283 9.01 -3.82 6.05
N THR A 284 8.56 -3.17 7.12
CA THR A 284 9.47 -2.41 8.01
C THR A 284 9.41 -2.76 9.48
N GLN A 285 8.44 -3.56 9.94
CA GLN A 285 8.22 -3.71 11.39
C GLN A 285 9.46 -4.24 12.11
N VAL A 286 10.24 -5.12 11.48
CA VAL A 286 11.50 -5.61 12.05
C VAL A 286 12.48 -4.48 12.39
N LEU A 287 12.55 -3.44 11.56
CA LEU A 287 13.42 -2.28 11.77
C LEU A 287 12.95 -1.49 13.01
N TRP A 288 11.64 -1.27 13.12
CA TRP A 288 11.05 -0.57 14.26
C TRP A 288 11.22 -1.30 15.61
N MET A 289 11.56 -2.59 15.59
CA MET A 289 11.80 -3.39 16.81
C MET A 289 13.25 -3.30 17.34
N GLU A 290 14.15 -2.59 16.65
CA GLU A 290 15.46 -2.23 17.23
C GLU A 290 15.26 -1.49 18.56
N SER A 291 16.09 -1.79 19.56
CA SER A 291 15.82 -1.38 20.96
C SER A 291 15.81 0.12 21.16
N ASP A 292 16.71 0.85 20.49
CA ASP A 292 16.82 2.30 20.51
C ASP A 292 15.64 2.96 19.79
N ILE A 293 15.24 2.44 18.63
CA ILE A 293 14.13 2.97 17.83
C ILE A 293 12.80 2.77 18.54
N TRP A 294 12.56 1.55 19.04
CA TRP A 294 11.34 1.26 19.78
C TRP A 294 11.24 2.08 21.06
N ALA A 295 12.35 2.21 21.81
CA ALA A 295 12.38 3.03 23.03
C ALA A 295 12.06 4.48 22.72
N TRP A 296 12.71 5.07 21.70
CA TRP A 296 12.44 6.43 21.25
C TRP A 296 10.95 6.64 20.90
N ALA A 297 10.38 5.76 20.09
CA ALA A 297 8.98 5.86 19.70
C ALA A 297 8.01 5.69 20.88
N ASN A 298 8.36 4.84 21.86
CA ASN A 298 7.58 4.63 23.08
C ASN A 298 7.70 5.79 24.08
N ASP A 299 8.81 6.52 24.07
CA ASP A 299 9.10 7.60 25.01
C ASP A 299 8.55 8.96 24.53
N ASP A 300 8.18 9.11 23.26
CA ASP A 300 7.44 10.28 22.78
C ASP A 300 6.02 10.30 23.37
N THR A 301 5.84 11.13 24.40
CA THR A 301 4.60 11.19 25.18
C THR A 301 3.42 11.68 24.35
N ILE A 302 3.64 12.53 23.34
CA ILE A 302 2.58 13.08 22.47
C ILE A 302 2.08 12.02 21.51
N ALA A 303 2.99 11.35 20.79
CA ALA A 303 2.66 10.25 19.88
C ALA A 303 2.02 9.07 20.62
N LYS A 304 2.52 8.74 21.82
CA LYS A 304 1.91 7.68 22.64
C LYS A 304 0.52 8.07 23.13
N ARG A 305 0.35 9.29 23.64
CA ARG A 305 -0.95 9.77 24.15
C ARG A 305 -2.04 9.77 23.08
N SER A 306 -1.71 10.09 21.84
CA SER A 306 -2.67 10.14 20.73
C SER A 306 -3.26 8.77 20.36
N VAL A 307 -2.58 7.67 20.72
CA VAL A 307 -3.02 6.31 20.38
C VAL A 307 -3.54 5.48 21.56
N LEU A 308 -3.34 5.95 22.80
CA LEU A 308 -3.93 5.34 24.00
C LEU A 308 -5.45 5.54 24.00
N ARG A 309 -6.19 4.52 24.44
CA ARG A 309 -7.65 4.55 24.46
C ARG A 309 -8.20 4.91 25.83
N ASN A 310 -9.33 5.63 25.83
CA ASN A 310 -10.14 5.85 27.02
C ASN A 310 -11.16 4.72 27.19
N CYS A 311 -11.52 4.44 28.44
CA CYS A 311 -12.57 3.49 28.75
C CYS A 311 -13.90 4.04 28.20
N CYS A 312 -14.64 3.21 27.46
CA CYS A 312 -15.91 3.62 26.85
C CYS A 312 -16.99 3.97 27.88
N LEU A 313 -16.89 3.45 29.11
CA LEU A 313 -17.80 3.81 30.19
C LEU A 313 -17.50 5.26 30.64
N SER A 314 -18.41 6.19 30.29
CA SER A 314 -18.28 7.63 30.55
C SER A 314 -17.91 7.97 32.02
N PRO A 315 -18.58 7.40 33.05
CA PRO A 315 -18.19 7.62 34.45
C PRO A 315 -16.80 7.14 34.84
N CYS A 316 -16.21 6.18 34.10
CA CYS A 316 -14.90 5.64 34.42
C CYS A 316 -13.79 6.54 33.85
N GLY A 317 -13.85 6.87 32.55
CA GLY A 317 -12.93 7.78 31.88
C GLY A 317 -11.43 7.41 31.96
N LYS A 318 -11.08 6.25 32.53
CA LYS A 318 -9.69 5.81 32.67
C LYS A 318 -9.01 5.80 31.31
N LEU A 319 -7.72 6.05 31.33
CA LEU A 319 -6.83 5.99 30.17
C LEU A 319 -5.93 4.75 30.24
N GLU A 320 -5.69 4.11 29.10
CA GLU A 320 -4.71 3.02 28.99
C GLU A 320 -3.32 3.49 29.44
N SER A 321 -2.60 2.64 30.18
CA SER A 321 -1.21 2.92 30.53
C SER A 321 -0.25 2.47 29.42
N ARG A 322 -0.63 1.39 28.72
CA ARG A 322 0.11 0.81 27.61
C ARG A 322 -0.82 0.58 26.43
N VAL A 323 -0.27 0.70 25.23
CA VAL A 323 -1.02 0.49 24.00
C VAL A 323 -1.51 -0.96 23.91
N MET A 324 -2.79 -1.14 23.55
CA MET A 324 -3.46 -2.45 23.49
C MET A 324 -3.48 -3.21 24.83
N GLU A 325 -3.43 -2.51 25.96
CA GLU A 325 -3.60 -3.12 27.28
C GLU A 325 -5.01 -3.70 27.45
N TRP A 326 -6.03 -3.01 26.91
CA TRP A 326 -7.41 -3.38 27.14
C TRP A 326 -8.04 -4.18 26.02
N LYS A 327 -8.97 -5.05 26.41
CA LYS A 327 -9.76 -5.83 25.46
C LYS A 327 -10.86 -4.95 24.87
N ARG A 328 -11.02 -5.05 23.55
CA ARG A 328 -12.16 -4.48 22.84
C ARG A 328 -13.37 -5.40 22.88
N CYS A 329 -14.56 -4.84 22.68
CA CYS A 329 -15.79 -5.62 22.52
C CYS A 329 -15.63 -6.65 21.38
N ALA A 330 -15.83 -7.94 21.67
CA ALA A 330 -15.61 -9.02 20.70
C ALA A 330 -16.58 -8.97 19.51
N ALA A 331 -17.78 -8.40 19.71
CA ALA A 331 -18.83 -8.33 18.70
C ALA A 331 -18.63 -7.18 17.70
N CYS A 332 -18.62 -5.92 18.16
CA CYS A 332 -18.45 -4.77 17.26
C CYS A 332 -16.98 -4.45 16.96
N LYS A 333 -16.07 -4.66 17.93
CA LYS A 333 -14.64 -4.29 17.87
C LYS A 333 -14.35 -2.78 17.83
N GLU A 334 -15.35 -1.96 18.18
CA GLU A 334 -15.31 -0.48 18.10
C GLU A 334 -15.09 0.22 19.45
N VAL A 335 -15.22 -0.49 20.58
CA VAL A 335 -15.10 0.09 21.92
C VAL A 335 -14.16 -0.73 22.80
N TRP A 336 -13.52 -0.05 23.75
CA TRP A 336 -12.55 -0.61 24.69
C TRP A 336 -13.01 -0.33 26.13
N TYR A 337 -12.78 -1.31 27.01
CA TYR A 337 -13.10 -1.20 28.43
C TYR A 337 -11.91 -1.59 29.27
N CYS A 338 -11.62 -0.80 30.31
CA CYS A 338 -10.53 -1.11 31.25
C CYS A 338 -10.78 -2.37 32.09
N SER A 339 -12.04 -2.83 32.18
CA SER A 339 -12.40 -4.05 32.89
C SER A 339 -13.71 -4.64 32.36
N GLY A 340 -13.93 -5.93 32.63
CA GLY A 340 -15.21 -6.58 32.36
C GLY A 340 -16.37 -5.98 33.15
N GLN A 341 -16.10 -5.38 34.32
CA GLN A 341 -17.13 -4.68 35.11
C GLN A 341 -17.62 -3.43 34.38
N CYS A 342 -16.72 -2.61 33.84
CA CYS A 342 -17.10 -1.44 33.06
C CYS A 342 -17.92 -1.82 31.82
N GLN A 343 -17.55 -2.91 31.15
CA GLN A 343 -18.34 -3.45 30.02
C GLN A 343 -19.75 -3.87 30.47
N LYS A 344 -19.89 -4.58 31.60
CA LYS A 344 -21.20 -5.02 32.12
C LYS A 344 -22.11 -3.84 32.44
N VAL A 345 -21.56 -2.79 33.06
CA VAL A 345 -22.30 -1.57 33.40
C VAL A 345 -22.75 -0.82 32.15
N ASP A 346 -21.89 -0.71 31.14
CA ASP A 346 -22.20 0.00 29.88
C ASP A 346 -23.10 -0.82 28.92
N TRP A 347 -23.20 -2.14 29.12
CA TRP A 347 -23.86 -3.05 28.18
C TRP A 347 -25.30 -2.69 27.80
N PRO A 348 -26.20 -2.25 28.72
CA PRO A 348 -27.55 -1.86 28.36
C PRO A 348 -27.60 -0.73 27.31
N VAL A 349 -26.65 0.21 27.38
CA VAL A 349 -26.53 1.35 26.47
C VAL A 349 -25.75 0.98 25.19
N HIS A 350 -24.70 0.17 25.33
CA HIS A 350 -23.85 -0.23 24.21
C HIS A 350 -24.52 -1.26 23.27
N LYS A 351 -25.28 -2.22 23.82
CA LYS A 351 -25.82 -3.38 23.08
C LYS A 351 -26.58 -3.00 21.80
N PRO A 352 -27.50 -2.00 21.78
CA PRO A 352 -28.17 -1.60 20.55
C PRO A 352 -27.21 -1.13 19.46
N ARG A 353 -26.25 -0.25 19.81
CA ARG A 353 -25.22 0.25 18.88
C ARG A 353 -24.29 -0.87 18.40
N CYS A 354 -23.94 -1.80 19.29
CA CYS A 354 -23.12 -2.96 18.96
C CYS A 354 -23.79 -3.86 17.91
N LEU A 355 -25.08 -4.15 18.08
CA LEU A 355 -25.84 -4.97 17.13
C LEU A 355 -25.99 -4.27 15.78
N GLN A 356 -26.26 -2.96 15.78
CA GLN A 356 -26.35 -2.17 14.56
C GLN A 356 -25.03 -2.19 13.78
N HIS A 357 -23.91 -1.93 14.45
CA HIS A 357 -22.59 -1.97 13.80
C HIS A 357 -22.28 -3.36 13.23
N LYS A 358 -22.63 -4.43 13.96
CA LYS A 358 -22.47 -5.81 13.48
C LYS A 358 -23.27 -6.06 12.19
N LYS A 359 -24.52 -5.60 12.12
CA LYS A 359 -25.35 -5.66 10.91
C LYS A 359 -24.70 -4.87 9.76
N ASN A 360 -24.34 -3.60 9.99
CA ASN A 360 -23.68 -2.76 8.99
C ASN A 360 -22.43 -3.42 8.40
N LYS A 361 -21.58 -4.02 9.25
CA LYS A 361 -20.37 -4.72 8.80
C LYS A 361 -20.67 -5.97 7.98
N GLN A 362 -21.72 -6.71 8.32
CA GLN A 362 -22.18 -7.85 7.52
C GLN A 362 -22.69 -7.38 6.15
N TYR A 363 -23.45 -6.28 6.10
CA TYR A 363 -23.94 -5.69 4.86
C TYR A 363 -22.80 -5.19 3.96
N MET A 364 -21.85 -4.43 4.50
CA MET A 364 -20.69 -3.96 3.74
C MET A 364 -19.88 -5.13 3.17
N ARG A 365 -19.71 -6.22 3.94
CA ARG A 365 -19.05 -7.43 3.44
C ARG A 365 -19.84 -8.15 2.34
N ALA A 366 -21.16 -8.18 2.44
CA ALA A 366 -22.01 -8.75 1.40
C ALA A 366 -21.91 -7.93 0.11
N LEU A 367 -22.00 -6.59 0.22
CA LEU A 367 -21.84 -5.65 -0.88
C LEU A 367 -20.48 -5.80 -1.57
N SER A 368 -19.38 -5.80 -0.80
CA SER A 368 -18.03 -5.99 -1.36
C SER A 368 -17.83 -7.34 -2.06
N ARG A 369 -18.66 -8.35 -1.74
CA ARG A 369 -18.62 -9.68 -2.37
C ARG A 369 -19.65 -9.84 -3.50
N GLY A 370 -20.44 -8.81 -3.81
CA GLY A 370 -21.53 -8.89 -4.78
C GLY A 370 -22.65 -9.85 -4.37
N ALA A 371 -22.82 -10.12 -3.08
CA ALA A 371 -23.90 -10.95 -2.56
C ALA A 371 -25.20 -10.13 -2.41
N PRO A 372 -26.38 -10.73 -2.61
CA PRO A 372 -27.66 -10.04 -2.44
C PRO A 372 -27.81 -9.50 -1.01
N LEU A 373 -28.26 -8.25 -0.90
CA LEU A 373 -28.49 -7.59 0.37
C LEU A 373 -29.79 -8.11 1.02
N PRO A 374 -29.83 -8.24 2.37
CA PRO A 374 -31.05 -8.63 3.06
C PRO A 374 -32.21 -7.62 2.86
N PRO A 375 -33.48 -8.07 2.89
CA PRO A 375 -34.64 -7.21 2.63
C PRO A 375 -34.85 -6.06 3.63
N ASP A 376 -34.28 -6.17 4.84
CA ASP A 376 -34.38 -5.19 5.92
C ASP A 376 -33.34 -4.06 5.82
N PHE A 377 -32.63 -3.97 4.69
CA PHE A 377 -31.57 -3.00 4.49
C PHE A 377 -32.12 -1.59 4.21
N ASN A 378 -32.14 -0.75 5.24
CA ASN A 378 -32.73 0.60 5.19
C ASN A 378 -31.72 1.75 5.33
N THR A 379 -30.43 1.48 5.10
CA THR A 379 -29.37 2.51 5.15
C THR A 379 -29.15 3.04 3.74
N PRO A 380 -29.30 4.36 3.47
CA PRO A 380 -29.04 4.90 2.14
C PRO A 380 -27.58 4.64 1.78
N VAL A 381 -27.33 3.72 0.86
CA VAL A 381 -26.02 3.62 0.22
C VAL A 381 -25.98 4.79 -0.75
N ALA A 382 -25.26 5.85 -0.39
CA ALA A 382 -24.82 6.83 -1.36
C ALA A 382 -23.77 6.15 -2.26
N THR A 383 -24.22 5.30 -3.18
CA THR A 383 -23.39 4.89 -4.31
C THR A 383 -23.36 6.09 -5.25
N ALA A 384 -22.32 6.89 -5.14
CA ALA A 384 -21.93 7.78 -6.23
C ALA A 384 -21.44 6.89 -7.38
N ASP A 385 -22.37 6.32 -8.13
CA ASP A 385 -22.09 5.66 -9.40
C ASP A 385 -21.84 6.77 -10.44
N PHE A 386 -20.59 7.20 -10.54
CA PHE A 386 -20.12 8.10 -11.60
C PHE A 386 -19.77 7.33 -12.90
N SER A 387 -20.28 6.11 -13.09
CA SER A 387 -20.00 5.29 -14.28
C SER A 387 -21.22 4.91 -15.12
N GLY A 388 -22.44 5.26 -14.71
CA GLY A 388 -23.66 5.03 -15.48
C GLY A 388 -24.26 6.31 -16.05
N GLN A 389 -24.20 6.52 -17.37
CA GLN A 389 -25.14 7.42 -18.05
C GLN A 389 -26.55 6.85 -17.92
N THR A 390 -27.28 7.21 -16.87
CA THR A 390 -28.75 7.42 -16.76
C THR A 390 -29.16 7.35 -15.29
N ALA A 391 -29.51 8.50 -14.73
CA ALA A 391 -30.15 8.58 -13.42
C ALA A 391 -31.61 8.10 -13.54
N PHE A 392 -31.92 6.96 -12.96
CA PHE A 392 -33.31 6.58 -12.64
C PHE A 392 -33.44 6.39 -11.14
N MET A 393 -33.92 7.42 -10.45
CA MET A 393 -34.56 7.26 -9.15
C MET A 393 -35.92 6.58 -9.40
N LYS A 394 -36.06 5.31 -9.02
CA LYS A 394 -37.38 4.77 -8.70
C LYS A 394 -37.59 4.90 -7.20
N THR A 395 -38.44 5.84 -6.81
CA THR A 395 -39.10 5.81 -5.50
C THR A 395 -40.04 4.60 -5.46
N PRO A 396 -40.26 3.99 -4.28
CA PRO A 396 -41.23 2.91 -4.15
C PRO A 396 -42.63 3.54 -4.18
N THR A 397 -43.43 3.25 -5.20
CA THR A 397 -44.88 3.30 -5.08
C THR A 397 -45.34 2.05 -4.32
N GLY A 398 -46.29 2.24 -3.40
CA GLY A 398 -46.81 1.20 -2.50
C GLY A 398 -47.58 0.08 -3.16
#